data_AF-A0A9Q3EY49-F1
#
_entry.id   AF-A0A9Q3EY49-F1
#
_cell.length_a   1.000
_cell.length_b   1.000
_cell.length_c   1.000
_cell.angle_alpha   90.00
_cell.angle_beta   90.00
_cell.angle_gamma   90.00
#
_symmetry.space_group_name_H-M   'P 1'
#
loop_
_entity.id
_entity.type
_entity.pdbx_description
1 polymer ?
#
loop_
_entity_poly.entity_id
_entity_poly.type
_entity_poly.pdbx_seq_one_letter_code
_entity_poly.pdbx_strand_id
1 'polypeptide(L)'
;MSIPGALAFSIYVDWFNAHGKSTRLASIGPLILICLNLPPSERLKPENVYVAGFITGPKEPTAIQLSYLLMPLIKELKELCKGYHFSLTSTGPSRSFIHVAILKAIADVVAIGKLTGFISHSGNHFCNFFTIHKAEIEEIGPQFHYMHSY
;
A
#
# COMPACT_ATOMS: atom_id res chain seq x y z
N MET A 1 -11.56 21.81 -1.63
CA MET A 1 -10.87 22.50 -2.74
C MET A 1 -9.65 21.66 -3.10
N SER A 2 -9.66 20.96 -4.23
CA SER A 2 -8.55 20.08 -4.66
C SER A 2 -7.43 20.91 -5.28
N ILE A 3 -6.19 20.74 -4.81
CA ILE A 3 -5.01 21.40 -5.41
C ILE A 3 -4.84 20.84 -6.83
N PRO A 4 -4.85 21.68 -7.89
CA PRO A 4 -4.59 21.21 -9.25
C PRO A 4 -3.26 20.44 -9.32
N GLY A 5 -3.28 19.26 -9.92
CA GLY A 5 -2.09 18.39 -10.03
C GLY A 5 -1.80 17.52 -8.81
N ALA A 6 -2.59 17.58 -7.73
CA ALA A 6 -2.42 16.67 -6.60
C ALA A 6 -3.11 15.31 -6.85
N LEU A 7 -2.30 14.25 -6.90
CA LEU A 7 -2.74 12.87 -7.06
C LEU A 7 -2.51 12.07 -5.77
N ALA A 8 -3.55 11.40 -5.31
CA ALA A 8 -3.54 10.53 -4.15
C ALA A 8 -3.62 9.07 -4.61
N PHE A 9 -2.77 8.20 -4.06
CA PHE A 9 -2.77 6.78 -4.38
C PHE A 9 -2.86 5.91 -3.13
N SER A 10 -3.39 4.71 -3.29
CA SER A 10 -3.15 3.59 -2.37
C SER A 10 -2.11 2.66 -2.97
N ILE A 11 -1.24 2.10 -2.12
CA ILE A 11 -0.33 1.03 -2.50
C ILE A 11 -0.93 -0.31 -2.06
N TYR A 12 -0.98 -1.27 -2.98
CA TYR A 12 -1.44 -2.64 -2.73
C TYR A 12 -0.27 -3.61 -2.90
N VAL A 13 -0.14 -4.54 -1.96
CA VAL A 13 0.78 -5.68 -2.06
C VAL A 13 0.18 -6.91 -1.39
N ASP A 14 0.26 -8.06 -2.05
CA ASP A 14 -0.18 -9.35 -1.54
C ASP A 14 0.65 -10.45 -2.21
N TRP A 15 0.91 -11.57 -1.53
CA TRP A 15 1.72 -12.66 -2.08
C TRP A 15 0.91 -13.94 -2.25
N PHE A 16 0.84 -14.42 -3.49
CA PHE A 16 0.16 -15.66 -3.82
C PHE A 16 1.12 -16.70 -4.40
N ASN A 17 0.74 -17.97 -4.25
CA ASN A 17 1.47 -19.08 -4.86
C ASN A 17 1.09 -19.22 -6.34
N ALA A 18 2.06 -18.99 -7.22
CA ALA A 18 1.84 -19.03 -8.67
C ALA A 18 1.50 -20.43 -9.21
N HIS A 19 1.82 -21.50 -8.46
CA HIS A 19 1.63 -22.90 -8.88
C HIS A 19 0.47 -23.60 -8.15
N GLY A 20 -0.38 -22.87 -7.43
CA GLY A 20 -1.51 -23.44 -6.70
C GLY A 20 -1.15 -24.20 -5.42
N LYS A 21 -2.11 -24.89 -4.81
CA LYS A 21 -2.00 -25.43 -3.43
C LYS A 21 -0.98 -26.57 -3.25
N SER A 22 -0.56 -27.24 -4.32
CA SER A 22 0.22 -28.48 -4.23
C SER A 22 1.72 -28.27 -4.07
N THR A 23 2.26 -27.12 -4.44
CA THR A 23 3.72 -26.88 -4.47
C THR A 23 4.04 -25.41 -4.22
N ARG A 24 4.65 -25.07 -3.08
CA ARG A 24 5.18 -23.72 -2.77
C ARG A 24 6.52 -23.48 -3.48
N LEU A 25 6.52 -23.52 -4.81
CA LEU A 25 7.74 -23.36 -5.62
C LEU A 25 7.99 -21.90 -6.03
N ALA A 26 6.94 -21.07 -6.08
CA ALA A 26 7.07 -19.66 -6.42
C ALA A 26 6.00 -18.82 -5.72
N SER A 27 6.43 -17.71 -5.13
CA SER A 27 5.60 -16.63 -4.61
C SER A 27 5.72 -15.42 -5.53
N ILE A 28 4.58 -14.84 -5.88
CA ILE A 28 4.49 -13.62 -6.68
C ILE A 28 3.69 -12.61 -5.88
N GLY A 29 4.25 -11.41 -5.71
CA GLY A 29 3.55 -10.29 -5.11
C GLY A 29 3.51 -9.07 -6.01
N PRO A 30 2.36 -8.72 -6.62
CA PRO A 30 2.24 -7.50 -7.39
C PRO A 30 2.25 -6.28 -6.47
N LEU A 31 2.97 -5.25 -6.90
CA LEU A 31 2.99 -3.95 -6.28
C LEU A 31 2.14 -3.00 -7.13
N ILE A 32 0.97 -2.63 -6.63
CA ILE A 32 -0.03 -1.89 -7.41
C ILE A 32 -0.29 -0.54 -6.77
N LEU A 33 -0.35 0.52 -7.57
CA LEU A 33 -0.82 1.84 -7.16
C LEU A 33 -2.22 2.07 -7.72
N ILE A 34 -3.14 2.47 -6.84
CA ILE A 34 -4.55 2.71 -7.14
C ILE A 34 -4.85 4.20 -6.96
N CYS A 35 -5.27 4.87 -8.03
CA CYS A 35 -5.58 6.31 -7.98
C CYS A 35 -6.88 6.57 -7.20
N LEU A 36 -6.77 7.27 -6.09
CA LEU A 36 -7.90 7.60 -5.21
C LEU A 36 -8.72 8.79 -5.70
N ASN A 37 -8.17 9.59 -6.63
CA ASN A 37 -8.89 10.70 -7.27
C ASN A 37 -10.00 10.22 -8.22
N LEU A 38 -9.96 8.95 -8.66
CA LEU A 38 -11.02 8.37 -9.47
C LEU A 38 -12.25 8.01 -8.62
N PRO A 39 -13.47 8.03 -9.21
CA PRO A 39 -14.67 7.52 -8.55
C PRO A 39 -14.48 6.06 -8.11
N PRO A 40 -15.05 5.63 -6.97
CA PRO A 40 -14.85 4.27 -6.45
C PRO A 40 -15.11 3.14 -7.45
N SER A 41 -16.10 3.29 -8.33
CA SER A 41 -16.45 2.33 -9.39
C SER A 41 -15.37 2.17 -10.47
N GLU A 42 -14.46 3.15 -10.60
CA GLU A 42 -13.46 3.22 -11.65
C GLU A 42 -12.07 2.76 -11.19
N ARG A 43 -11.78 2.84 -9.88
CA ARG A 43 -10.43 2.68 -9.31
C ARG A 43 -9.75 1.34 -9.61
N LEU A 44 -10.53 0.27 -9.67
CA LEU A 44 -10.03 -1.10 -9.81
C LEU A 44 -10.21 -1.67 -11.22
N LYS A 45 -10.61 -0.82 -12.18
CA LYS A 45 -10.64 -1.24 -13.57
C LYS A 45 -9.20 -1.48 -14.07
N PRO A 46 -8.94 -2.51 -14.88
CA PRO A 46 -7.59 -2.83 -15.37
C PRO A 46 -6.86 -1.65 -16.01
N GLU A 47 -7.58 -0.73 -16.65
CA GLU A 47 -7.06 0.49 -17.28
C GLU A 47 -6.64 1.59 -16.28
N ASN A 48 -7.09 1.51 -15.02
CA ASN A 48 -6.89 2.54 -13.99
C ASN A 48 -5.98 2.10 -12.84
N VAL A 49 -5.43 0.88 -12.91
CA VAL A 49 -4.47 0.35 -11.94
C VAL A 49 -3.05 0.45 -12.50
N TYR A 50 -2.11 0.92 -11.68
CA TYR A 50 -0.71 1.08 -12.08
C TYR A 50 0.13 -0.01 -11.42
N VAL A 51 0.66 -0.93 -12.21
CA VAL A 51 1.56 -1.96 -11.70
C VAL A 51 2.97 -1.37 -11.60
N ALA A 52 3.42 -1.07 -10.39
CA ALA A 52 4.76 -0.57 -10.11
C ALA A 52 5.83 -1.68 -10.19
N GLY A 53 5.43 -2.94 -10.02
CA GLY A 53 6.33 -4.07 -10.22
C GLY A 53 5.77 -5.40 -9.73
N PHE A 54 6.56 -6.46 -9.93
CA PHE A 54 6.30 -7.80 -9.41
C PHE A 54 7.47 -8.25 -8.54
N ILE A 55 7.17 -8.63 -7.30
CA ILE A 55 8.14 -9.21 -6.38
C ILE A 55 8.01 -10.73 -6.48
N THR A 56 8.98 -11.36 -7.13
CA THR A 56 8.99 -12.82 -7.33
C THR A 56 10.09 -13.48 -6.52
N GLY A 57 9.83 -14.67 -5.99
CA GLY A 57 10.85 -15.48 -5.35
C GLY A 57 10.34 -16.88 -5.02
N PRO A 58 11.23 -17.80 -4.59
CA PRO A 58 10.79 -19.12 -4.15
C PRO A 58 9.87 -19.06 -2.92
N LYS A 59 9.98 -17.97 -2.13
CA LYS A 59 9.15 -17.68 -0.95
C LYS A 59 8.82 -16.19 -0.92
N GLU A 60 7.81 -15.84 -0.13
CA GLU A 60 7.52 -14.46 0.23
C GLU A 60 8.75 -13.80 0.90
N PRO A 61 9.07 -12.54 0.59
CA PRO A 61 10.20 -11.84 1.18
C PRO A 61 10.03 -11.63 2.69
N THR A 62 11.16 -11.54 3.39
CA THR A 62 11.20 -11.02 4.77
C THR A 62 10.94 -9.51 4.77
N ALA A 63 10.65 -8.92 5.94
CA ALA A 63 10.47 -7.48 6.06
C ALA A 63 11.70 -6.68 5.59
N ILE A 64 12.91 -7.18 5.89
CA ILE A 64 14.17 -6.56 5.45
C ILE A 64 14.32 -6.67 3.93
N GLN A 65 14.05 -7.84 3.35
CA GLN A 65 14.12 -8.00 1.88
C GLN A 65 13.10 -7.09 1.19
N LEU A 66 11.88 -7.01 1.73
CA LEU A 66 10.83 -6.15 1.19
C LEU A 66 11.25 -4.67 1.24
N SER A 67 11.84 -4.20 2.34
CA SER A 67 12.26 -2.80 2.44
C SER A 67 13.29 -2.45 1.36
N TYR A 68 14.28 -3.31 1.12
CA TYR A 68 15.25 -3.14 0.03
C TYR A 68 14.59 -3.13 -1.36
N LEU A 69 13.64 -4.04 -1.59
CA LEU A 69 12.90 -4.12 -2.85
C LEU A 69 12.04 -2.87 -3.12
N LEU A 70 11.53 -2.23 -2.06
CA LEU A 70 10.71 -1.02 -2.16
C LEU A 70 11.52 0.27 -2.24
N MET A 71 12.82 0.26 -1.92
CA MET A 71 13.66 1.47 -1.93
C MET A 71 13.59 2.28 -3.24
N PRO A 72 13.63 1.66 -4.45
CA PRO A 72 13.54 2.40 -5.70
C PRO A 72 12.21 3.15 -5.81
N LEU A 73 11.09 2.45 -5.55
CA LEU A 73 9.75 3.06 -5.60
C LEU A 73 9.61 4.19 -4.57
N ILE A 74 10.08 3.98 -3.33
CA ILE A 74 10.04 5.00 -2.29
C ILE A 74 10.85 6.24 -2.71
N LYS A 75 11.99 6.07 -3.37
CA LYS A 75 12.80 7.18 -3.87
C LYS A 75 12.04 7.99 -4.92
N GLU A 76 11.41 7.32 -5.88
CA GLU A 76 10.61 7.99 -6.91
C GLU A 76 9.40 8.72 -6.31
N LEU A 77 8.67 8.07 -5.40
CA LEU A 77 7.53 8.67 -4.71
C LEU A 77 7.94 9.89 -3.87
N LYS A 78 9.12 9.88 -3.25
CA LYS A 78 9.64 11.05 -2.51
C LYS A 78 9.89 12.24 -3.43
N GLU A 79 10.40 12.02 -4.65
CA GLU A 79 10.57 13.10 -5.61
C GLU A 79 9.23 13.60 -6.13
N LEU A 80 8.29 12.70 -6.44
CA LEU A 80 6.94 13.07 -6.87
C LEU A 80 6.14 13.80 -5.78
N CYS A 81 6.41 13.53 -4.50
CA CYS A 81 5.78 14.21 -3.36
C CYS A 81 6.25 15.67 -3.23
N LYS A 82 7.50 15.97 -3.59
CA LYS A 82 8.04 17.34 -3.62
C LYS A 82 7.47 18.19 -4.78
N GLY A 83 6.86 17.51 -5.75
CA GLY A 83 6.32 18.13 -6.94
C GLY A 83 7.24 17.94 -8.14
N TYR A 84 6.65 17.55 -9.27
CA TYR A 84 7.38 17.29 -10.51
C TYR A 84 6.70 17.99 -11.69
N HIS A 85 7.50 18.63 -12.54
CA HIS A 85 7.01 19.24 -13.77
C HIS A 85 6.99 18.21 -14.90
N PHE A 86 5.80 17.79 -15.31
CA PHE A 86 5.63 16.99 -16.51
C PHE A 86 5.55 17.89 -17.75
N SER A 87 6.37 17.58 -18.75
CA SER A 87 6.20 18.12 -20.10
C SER A 87 5.16 17.28 -20.83
N LEU A 88 3.94 17.81 -21.01
CA LEU A 88 2.93 17.19 -21.87
C LEU A 88 3.38 17.39 -23.32
N THR A 89 3.82 16.32 -23.99
CA THR A 89 4.36 16.37 -25.35
C THR A 89 3.31 16.63 -26.43
N SER A 90 2.00 16.64 -26.09
CA SER A 90 0.92 16.72 -27.09
C SER A 90 0.12 18.03 -27.11
N THR A 91 0.27 18.94 -26.13
CA THR A 91 -0.55 20.16 -26.05
C THR A 91 0.26 21.36 -25.54
N GLY A 92 1.16 21.89 -26.35
CA GLY A 92 1.83 23.18 -26.11
C GLY A 92 2.73 23.25 -24.87
N PRO A 93 3.29 24.44 -24.55
CA PRO A 93 4.28 24.61 -23.47
C PRO A 93 3.71 24.57 -22.04
N SER A 94 2.51 24.01 -21.82
CA SER A 94 1.93 23.91 -20.48
C SER A 94 2.62 22.79 -19.70
N ARG A 95 3.58 23.17 -18.85
CA ARG A 95 4.18 22.27 -17.84
C ARG A 95 3.16 22.05 -16.74
N SER A 96 2.61 20.84 -16.63
CA SER A 96 1.75 20.47 -15.51
C SER A 96 2.62 20.13 -14.31
N PHE A 97 2.42 20.84 -13.21
CA PHE A 97 3.07 20.52 -11.94
C PHE A 97 2.20 19.50 -11.19
N ILE A 98 2.75 18.32 -10.90
CA ILE A 98 2.04 17.26 -10.20
C ILE A 98 2.69 16.97 -8.86
N HIS A 99 1.87 16.67 -7.86
CA HIS A 99 2.30 16.13 -6.57
C HIS A 99 1.65 14.79 -6.35
N VAL A 100 2.40 13.81 -5.87
CA VAL A 100 1.88 12.47 -5.56
C VAL A 100 1.99 12.21 -4.06
N ALA A 101 0.90 11.73 -3.46
CA ALA A 101 0.89 11.25 -2.08
C ALA A 101 0.33 9.82 -2.00
N ILE A 102 0.97 8.96 -1.21
CA ILE A 102 0.42 7.65 -0.83
C ILE A 102 -0.37 7.82 0.46
N LEU A 103 -1.67 7.54 0.44
CA LEU A 103 -2.56 7.72 1.60
C LEU A 103 -2.84 6.42 2.35
N LYS A 104 -2.80 5.28 1.66
CA LYS A 104 -3.18 3.99 2.23
C LYS A 104 -2.28 2.87 1.73
N ALA A 105 -1.94 1.96 2.62
CA ALA A 105 -1.38 0.66 2.31
C ALA A 105 -2.49 -0.39 2.43
N ILE A 106 -2.64 -1.23 1.41
CA ILE A 106 -3.63 -2.30 1.34
C ILE A 106 -2.86 -3.60 1.16
N ALA A 107 -2.98 -4.48 2.14
CA ALA A 107 -2.31 -5.76 2.15
C ALA A 107 -3.02 -6.68 3.14
N ASP A 108 -2.74 -7.98 3.11
CA ASP A 108 -3.13 -8.86 4.21
C ASP A 108 -2.37 -8.47 5.51
N VAL A 109 -2.78 -9.03 6.64
CA VAL A 109 -2.22 -8.65 7.95
C VAL A 109 -0.71 -8.94 8.05
N VAL A 110 -0.22 -9.97 7.36
CA VAL A 110 1.20 -10.35 7.40
C VAL A 110 2.01 -9.39 6.55
N ALA A 111 1.55 -9.11 5.34
CA ALA A 111 2.16 -8.22 4.37
C ALA A 111 2.13 -6.77 4.84
N ILE A 112 1.04 -6.30 5.47
CA ILE A 112 0.97 -4.93 5.97
C ILE A 112 2.01 -4.69 7.05
N GLY A 113 2.23 -5.66 7.95
CA GLY A 113 3.30 -5.58 8.96
C GLY A 113 4.68 -5.43 8.33
N LYS A 114 4.96 -6.16 7.25
CA LYS A 114 6.23 -6.04 6.51
C LYS A 114 6.35 -4.71 5.76
N LEU A 115 5.25 -4.22 5.18
CA LEU A 115 5.22 -3.03 4.33
C LEU A 115 5.37 -1.73 5.13
N THR A 116 4.73 -1.64 6.29
CA THR A 116 4.70 -0.42 7.12
C THR A 116 5.75 -0.43 8.23
N GLY A 117 6.45 -1.55 8.43
CA GLY A 117 7.35 -1.75 9.57
C GLY A 117 6.61 -1.96 10.89
N PHE A 118 5.32 -2.26 10.84
CA PHE A 118 4.53 -2.57 12.02
C PHE A 118 4.81 -3.99 12.56
N ILE A 119 4.49 -4.22 13.83
CA ILE A 119 4.76 -5.48 14.52
C ILE A 119 3.97 -6.61 13.82
N SER A 120 4.66 -7.69 13.44
CA SER A 120 4.03 -8.83 12.77
C SER A 120 3.08 -9.59 13.71
N HIS A 121 2.35 -10.58 13.18
CA HIS A 121 1.36 -11.42 13.91
C HIS A 121 1.90 -12.13 15.18
N SER A 122 3.21 -12.14 15.39
CA SER A 122 3.91 -12.62 16.60
C SER A 122 4.22 -11.52 17.63
N GLY A 123 3.70 -10.30 17.43
CA GLY A 123 3.76 -9.22 18.38
C GLY A 123 2.83 -9.41 19.57
N ASN A 124 3.23 -8.85 20.71
CA ASN A 124 2.39 -8.81 21.91
C ASN A 124 1.20 -7.83 21.80
N HIS A 125 1.06 -7.12 20.67
CA HIS A 125 0.00 -6.14 20.44
C HIS A 125 -0.97 -6.63 19.35
N PHE A 126 -2.26 -6.55 19.63
CA PHE A 126 -3.35 -7.04 18.79
C PHE A 126 -3.58 -6.17 17.54
N CYS A 127 -3.27 -4.87 17.63
CA CYS A 127 -3.48 -3.91 16.56
C CYS A 127 -2.29 -2.96 16.46
N ASN A 128 -1.97 -2.50 15.25
CA ASN A 128 -0.91 -1.51 15.03
C ASN A 128 -1.35 -0.07 15.30
N PHE A 129 -2.66 0.14 15.52
CA PHE A 129 -3.25 1.43 15.89
C PHE A 129 -3.67 1.50 17.36
N PHE A 130 -3.86 0.35 18.02
CA PHE A 130 -4.27 0.27 19.42
C PHE A 130 -3.29 -0.58 20.21
N THR A 131 -2.84 -0.07 21.35
CA THR A 131 -1.92 -0.73 22.29
C THR A 131 -2.63 -1.82 23.12
N ILE A 132 -3.53 -2.60 22.52
CA ILE A 132 -4.20 -3.70 23.24
C ILE A 132 -3.25 -4.90 23.22
N HIS A 133 -2.85 -5.36 24.40
CA HIS A 133 -1.99 -6.52 24.51
C HIS A 133 -2.79 -7.79 24.18
N LYS A 134 -2.18 -8.79 23.53
CA LYS A 134 -2.87 -10.03 23.14
C LYS A 134 -3.51 -10.76 24.34
N ALA A 135 -2.97 -10.57 25.54
CA ALA A 135 -3.50 -11.12 26.79
C ALA A 135 -4.79 -10.43 27.30
N GLU A 136 -5.17 -9.28 26.73
CA GLU A 136 -6.29 -8.44 27.21
C GLU A 136 -7.49 -8.47 26.24
N ILE A 137 -7.43 -9.28 25.17
CA ILE A 137 -8.50 -9.38 24.16
C ILE A 137 -9.80 -9.92 24.75
N GLU A 138 -9.72 -10.78 25.77
CA GLU A 138 -10.89 -11.37 26.43
C GLU A 138 -11.51 -10.45 27.50
N GLU A 139 -10.87 -9.34 27.85
CA GLU A 139 -11.38 -8.35 28.82
C GLU A 139 -12.08 -7.14 28.17
N ILE A 140 -12.44 -7.24 26.88
CA ILE A 140 -13.21 -6.20 26.18
C ILE A 140 -14.67 -6.25 26.69
N GLY A 141 -14.90 -5.62 27.83
CA GLY A 141 -16.24 -5.34 28.35
C GLY A 141 -17.03 -4.40 27.42
N PRO A 142 -18.36 -4.33 27.57
CA PRO A 142 -19.29 -3.69 26.64
C PRO A 142 -19.15 -2.17 26.46
N GLN A 143 -18.17 -1.53 27.10
CA GLN A 143 -17.94 -0.08 27.04
C GLN A 143 -17.40 0.46 25.69
N PHE A 144 -16.91 -0.40 24.79
CA PHE A 144 -16.29 0.06 23.53
C PHE A 144 -17.26 0.22 22.34
N HIS A 145 -18.56 0.01 22.55
CA HIS A 145 -19.58 0.14 21.49
C HIS A 145 -19.93 1.60 21.08
N TYR A 146 -19.32 2.62 21.71
CA TYR A 146 -19.69 4.03 21.54
C TYR A 146 -18.59 4.96 21.00
N MET A 147 -17.65 4.45 20.19
CA MET A 147 -16.71 5.33 19.45
C MET A 147 -16.71 5.06 17.94
N HIS A 148 -17.91 4.99 17.35
CA HIS A 148 -18.09 5.29 15.93
C HIS A 148 -19.17 6.36 15.80
N SER A 149 -18.77 7.62 15.91
CA SER A 149 -19.45 8.76 15.30
C SER A 149 -18.42 9.88 15.19
N TYR A 150 -18.36 10.48 13.98
CA TYR A 150 -17.48 11.52 13.45
C TYR A 150 -16.29 11.05 12.62
#